data_AF-A0A418XVC1-F1
#
_entry.id   AF-A0A418XVC1-F1
#
_cell.length_a   1.000
_cell.length_b   1.000
_cell.length_c   1.000
_cell.angle_alpha   90.00
_cell.angle_beta   90.00
_cell.angle_gamma   90.00
#
_symmetry.space_group_name_H-M   'P 1'
#
loop_
_entity.id
_entity.type
_entity.pdbx_description
1 polymer ?
#
loop_
_entity_poly.entity_id
_entity_poly.type
_entity_poly.pdbx_seq_one_letter_code
_entity_poly.pdbx_strand_id
1 'polypeptide(L)'
;AGANEAERELDLRTRTHWKRVASIKVGLVLHGGRRVRADARPVVYDLFGPAYGDALGSVDFGTRISEADMPGNLRERERRMFSSTIMLRNPPR
;
A
#
# COMPACT_ATOMS: atom_id res chain seq x y z
N ALA A 1 23.44 -14.20 12.04
CA ALA A 1 23.77 -12.89 12.63
C ALA A 1 25.28 -12.81 12.75
N GLY A 2 25.90 -11.80 12.13
CA GLY A 2 27.35 -11.59 12.16
C GLY A 2 27.90 -11.33 13.56
N ALA A 3 29.14 -11.76 13.82
CA ALA A 3 29.76 -11.67 15.13
C ALA A 3 30.18 -10.22 15.47
N ASN A 4 30.54 -9.44 14.45
CA ASN A 4 30.90 -8.02 14.57
C ASN A 4 29.99 -7.11 13.73
N GLU A 5 30.19 -5.79 13.84
CA GLU A 5 29.38 -4.78 13.18
C GLU A 5 29.45 -4.87 11.64
N ALA A 6 30.65 -5.11 11.09
CA ALA A 6 30.85 -5.27 9.65
C ALA A 6 30.15 -6.51 9.10
N GLU A 7 30.19 -7.63 9.82
CA GLU A 7 29.49 -8.87 9.45
C GLU A 7 27.97 -8.75 9.63
N ARG A 8 27.48 -7.96 10.58
CA ARG A 8 26.04 -7.67 10.71
C ARG A 8 25.54 -6.79 9.58
N GLU A 9 26.30 -5.76 9.20
CA GLU A 9 26.03 -4.94 8.02
C GLU A 9 25.99 -5.82 6.77
N LEU A 10 26.95 -6.74 6.60
CA LEU A 10 26.96 -7.67 5.47
C LEU A 10 25.77 -8.64 5.50
N ASP A 11 25.45 -9.25 6.64
CA ASP A 11 24.28 -10.13 6.83
C ASP A 11 22.97 -9.41 6.51
N LEU A 12 22.78 -8.17 6.97
CA LEU A 12 21.62 -7.33 6.65
C LEU A 12 21.53 -7.03 5.15
N ARG A 13 22.67 -6.81 4.49
CA ARG A 13 22.74 -6.58 3.04
C ARG A 13 22.38 -7.83 2.23
N THR A 14 22.71 -9.02 2.70
CA THR A 14 22.37 -10.28 2.01
C THR A 14 20.94 -10.70 2.26
N ARG A 15 20.41 -10.47 3.47
CA ARG A 15 19.07 -10.89 3.88
C ARG A 15 17.97 -9.97 3.37
N THR A 16 18.28 -8.72 3.03
CA THR A 16 17.27 -7.77 2.56
C THR A 16 17.38 -7.52 1.06
N HIS A 17 16.34 -7.87 0.31
CA HIS A 17 16.25 -7.56 -1.12
C HIS A 17 16.01 -6.07 -1.41
N TRP A 18 15.91 -5.21 -0.39
CA TRP A 18 15.70 -3.77 -0.48
C TRP A 18 16.68 -3.06 -1.39
N LYS A 19 17.93 -3.55 -1.43
CA LYS A 19 18.90 -3.12 -2.41
C LYS A 19 18.33 -3.28 -3.82
N ARG A 20 17.79 -4.43 -4.22
CA ARG A 20 17.35 -4.65 -5.61
C ARG A 20 16.09 -3.88 -6.03
N VAL A 21 15.51 -3.06 -5.16
CA VAL A 21 14.28 -2.30 -5.44
C VAL A 21 14.61 -1.02 -6.21
N ALA A 22 14.03 -0.85 -7.40
CA ALA A 22 14.23 0.36 -8.24
C ALA A 22 13.14 1.43 -8.02
N SER A 23 11.95 1.02 -7.59
CA SER A 23 10.81 1.90 -7.39
C SER A 23 9.86 1.34 -6.34
N ILE A 24 9.14 2.23 -5.67
CA ILE A 24 8.05 1.88 -4.74
C ILE A 24 6.78 2.53 -5.25
N LYS A 25 5.73 1.74 -5.47
CA LYS A 25 4.38 2.26 -5.69
C LYS A 25 3.66 2.33 -4.34
N VAL A 26 3.02 3.47 -4.08
CA VAL A 26 2.22 3.71 -2.88
C VAL A 26 0.80 4.03 -3.31
N GLY A 27 -0.19 3.36 -2.71
CA GLY A 27 -1.60 3.66 -2.87
C GLY A 27 -2.21 4.05 -1.52
N LEU A 28 -3.04 5.10 -1.52
CA LEU A 28 -3.65 5.65 -0.32
C LEU A 28 -5.14 5.89 -0.57
N VAL A 29 -5.98 5.60 0.42
CA VAL A 29 -7.37 6.04 0.47
C VAL A 29 -7.51 6.99 1.63
N LEU A 30 -7.79 8.26 1.34
CA LEU A 30 -7.97 9.30 2.33
C LEU A 30 -9.45 9.62 2.48
N HIS A 31 -9.93 9.74 3.71
CA HIS A 31 -11.31 10.15 3.99
C HIS A 31 -11.39 11.63 4.37
N GLY A 32 -12.47 12.28 3.95
CA GLY A 32 -12.80 13.64 4.36
C GLY A 32 -13.37 13.70 5.78
N GLY A 33 -13.38 14.91 6.35
CA GLY A 33 -14.01 15.20 7.64
C GLY A 33 -15.54 15.22 7.59
N ARG A 34 -16.14 15.44 6.41
CA ARG A 34 -17.58 15.57 6.21
C ARG A 34 -18.23 14.22 5.91
N ARG A 35 -19.43 14.02 6.46
CA ARG A 35 -20.33 12.92 6.10
C ARG A 35 -21.24 13.44 4.98
N VAL A 36 -21.02 12.97 3.77
CA VAL A 36 -21.74 13.43 2.56
C VAL A 36 -22.21 12.25 1.70
N ARG A 37 -21.94 11.01 2.13
CA ARG A 37 -22.27 9.79 1.37
C ARG A 37 -23.28 8.91 2.10
N ALA A 38 -24.22 9.50 2.85
CA ALA A 38 -25.36 8.74 3.37
C ALA A 38 -26.05 8.03 2.19
N ASP A 39 -26.27 6.72 2.33
CA ASP A 39 -26.93 5.85 1.33
C ASP A 39 -26.23 5.68 -0.03
N ALA A 40 -24.94 6.01 -0.14
CA ALA A 40 -24.16 5.69 -1.33
C ALA A 40 -23.84 4.18 -1.38
N ARG A 41 -23.84 3.60 -2.59
CA ARG A 41 -23.34 2.23 -2.79
C ARG A 41 -21.87 2.15 -2.35
N PRO A 42 -21.48 1.10 -1.58
CA PRO A 42 -20.09 0.90 -1.19
C PRO A 42 -19.17 0.84 -2.40
N VAL A 43 -18.07 1.58 -2.34
CA VAL A 43 -17.01 1.59 -3.36
C VAL A 43 -15.90 0.63 -2.96
N VAL A 44 -15.29 -0.01 -3.96
CA VAL A 44 -14.06 -0.79 -3.82
C VAL A 44 -12.91 0.00 -4.42
N TYR A 45 -11.81 0.11 -3.68
CA TYR A 45 -10.60 0.80 -4.11
C TYR A 45 -9.47 -0.21 -4.32
N ASP A 46 -9.02 -0.36 -5.57
CA ASP A 46 -7.85 -1.15 -5.94
C ASP A 46 -6.60 -0.24 -5.92
N LEU A 47 -5.84 -0.27 -4.82
CA LEU A 47 -4.76 0.68 -4.57
C LEU A 47 -3.67 0.68 -5.63
N PHE A 48 -3.46 -0.46 -6.27
CA PHE A 48 -2.46 -0.65 -7.32
C PHE A 48 -3.06 -0.72 -8.73
N GLY A 49 -4.37 -0.50 -8.86
CA GLY A 49 -5.14 -0.56 -10.10
C GLY A 49 -5.90 -1.88 -10.26
N PRO A 50 -6.94 -1.90 -11.13
CA PRO A 50 -7.87 -3.02 -11.23
C PRO A 50 -7.19 -4.33 -11.65
N ALA A 51 -6.25 -4.28 -12.59
CA ALA A 51 -5.52 -5.47 -13.04
C ALA A 51 -4.75 -6.18 -11.89
N TYR A 52 -4.17 -5.41 -10.96
CA TYR A 52 -3.52 -5.99 -9.78
C TYR A 52 -4.56 -6.55 -8.81
N GLY A 53 -5.64 -5.80 -8.56
CA GLY A 53 -6.71 -6.22 -7.66
C GLY A 53 -7.40 -7.51 -8.12
N ASP A 54 -7.63 -7.68 -9.41
CA ASP A 54 -8.28 -8.88 -9.95
C ASP A 54 -7.37 -10.12 -9.86
N ALA A 55 -6.06 -9.93 -10.02
CA ALA A 55 -5.09 -11.01 -9.94
C ALA A 55 -4.77 -11.42 -8.49
N LEU A 56 -4.59 -10.45 -7.59
CA LEU A 56 -3.99 -10.66 -6.26
C LEU A 56 -4.77 -10.05 -5.10
N GLY A 57 -5.82 -9.25 -5.34
CA GLY A 57 -6.50 -8.50 -4.29
C GLY A 57 -7.22 -9.35 -3.24
N SER A 58 -7.45 -10.65 -3.50
CA SER A 58 -8.01 -11.59 -2.53
C SER A 58 -6.96 -12.21 -1.60
N VAL A 59 -5.68 -12.18 -1.98
CA VAL A 59 -4.57 -12.82 -1.25
C VAL A 59 -3.59 -11.80 -0.67
N ASP A 60 -3.48 -10.62 -1.28
CA ASP A 60 -2.63 -9.52 -0.84
C ASP A 60 -3.47 -8.52 -0.04
N PHE A 61 -3.64 -8.83 1.25
CA PHE A 61 -4.49 -8.08 2.16
C PHE A 61 -4.06 -6.61 2.29
N GLY A 62 -5.03 -5.71 2.17
CA GLY A 62 -4.81 -4.26 2.25
C GLY A 62 -4.57 -3.58 0.91
N THR A 63 -4.43 -4.33 -0.19
CA THR A 63 -4.31 -3.76 -1.55
C THR A 63 -5.65 -3.47 -2.23
N ARG A 64 -6.69 -4.16 -1.76
CA ARG A 64 -8.09 -3.92 -2.12
C ARG A 64 -8.84 -3.51 -0.85
N ILE A 65 -9.46 -2.33 -0.89
CA ILE A 65 -10.20 -1.78 0.25
C ILE A 65 -11.66 -1.63 -0.16
N SER A 66 -12.55 -2.35 0.53
CA SER A 66 -14.00 -2.21 0.35
C SER A 66 -14.59 -1.32 1.43
N GLU A 67 -15.42 -0.35 1.04
CA GLU A 67 -16.22 0.42 2.01
C GLU A 67 -17.19 -0.47 2.79
N ALA A 68 -17.62 -1.60 2.22
CA ALA A 68 -18.53 -2.53 2.88
C ALA A 68 -17.91 -3.20 4.12
N ASP A 69 -16.58 -3.20 4.23
CA ASP A 69 -15.85 -3.80 5.36
C ASP A 69 -15.49 -2.76 6.44
N MET A 70 -15.76 -1.47 6.19
CA MET A 70 -15.43 -0.40 7.14
C MET A 70 -16.50 -0.26 8.24
N PRO A 71 -16.16 0.31 9.41
CA PRO A 71 -17.14 0.79 10.39
C PRO A 71 -18.14 1.79 9.79
N GLY A 72 -19.41 1.75 10.22
CA GLY A 72 -20.50 2.56 9.63
C GLY A 72 -20.22 4.07 9.61
N ASN A 73 -19.67 4.61 10.70
CA ASN A 73 -19.27 6.02 10.80
C ASN A 73 -18.18 6.44 9.80
N LEU A 74 -17.40 5.49 9.29
CA LEU A 74 -16.41 5.71 8.25
C LEU A 74 -17.07 5.60 6.87
N ARG A 75 -18.04 4.71 6.64
CA ARG A 75 -18.69 4.53 5.32
C ARG A 75 -19.30 5.82 4.75
N GLU A 76 -19.90 6.63 5.61
CA GLU A 76 -20.59 7.88 5.24
C GLU A 76 -19.66 9.03 4.80
N ARG A 77 -18.34 8.85 4.93
CA ARG A 77 -17.34 9.88 4.62
C ARG A 77 -16.97 9.87 3.14
N GLU A 78 -16.79 11.07 2.58
CA GLU A 78 -16.16 11.22 1.27
C GLU A 78 -14.75 10.62 1.28
N ARG A 79 -14.33 10.02 0.16
CA ARG A 79 -13.01 9.42 0.02
C ARG A 79 -12.40 9.75 -1.33
N ARG A 80 -11.07 9.81 -1.33
CA ARG A 80 -10.29 9.92 -2.54
C ARG A 80 -9.12 8.96 -2.49
N MET A 81 -8.96 8.21 -3.57
CA MET A 81 -7.81 7.36 -3.79
C MET A 81 -6.70 8.16 -4.46
N PHE A 82 -5.48 7.97 -3.98
CA PHE A 82 -4.26 8.51 -4.56
C PHE A 82 -3.31 7.36 -4.82
N SER A 83 -2.51 7.45 -5.88
CA SER A 83 -1.38 6.56 -6.09
C SER A 83 -0.20 7.32 -6.64
N SER A 84 1.00 6.88 -6.28
CA SER A 84 2.25 7.45 -6.77
C SER A 84 3.32 6.39 -6.86
N THR A 85 4.18 6.51 -7.87
CA THR A 85 5.36 5.68 -8.03
C THR A 85 6.60 6.53 -7.75
N ILE A 86 7.37 6.12 -6.76
CA ILE A 86 8.57 6.79 -6.30
C ILE A 86 9.77 6.02 -6.83
N MET A 87 10.61 6.67 -7.64
CA MET A 87 11.87 6.09 -8.11
C MET A 87 12.93 6.19 -7.03
N LEU A 88 13.63 5.09 -6.75
CA LEU A 88 14.70 5.07 -5.76
C LEU A 88 16.03 5.46 -6.43
N ARG A 89 16.62 6.57 -5.96
CA ARG A 89 17.83 7.17 -6.57
C ARG A 89 19.13 6.45 -6.23
N ASN A 90 19.11 5.58 -5.22
CA ASN A 90 20.26 4.79 -4.81
C ASN A 90 20.00 3.32 -5.12
N PRO A 91 20.06 2.91 -6.41
CA PRO A 91 20.17 1.50 -6.71
C PRO A 91 21.49 0.98 -6.10
N PRO A 92 21.50 -0.26 -5.61
CA PRO A 92 22.66 -0.87 -5.00
C PRO A 92 23.72 -1.00 -6.07
N ARG A 93 24.95 -0.66 -5.68
CA ARG A 93 26.13 -1.04 -6.44
C ARG A 93 26.36 -2.54 -6.32
#